data_AF-A0A165S348-F1
#
_entry.id   AF-A0A165S348-F1
#
_cell.length_a   1.000
_cell.length_b   1.000
_cell.length_c   1.000
_cell.angle_alpha   90.00
_cell.angle_beta   90.00
_cell.angle_gamma   90.00
#
_symmetry.space_group_name_H-M   'P 1'
#
loop_
_entity.id
_entity.type
_entity.pdbx_description
1 polymer ?
#
loop_
_entity_poly.entity_id
_entity_poly.type
_entity_poly.pdbx_seq_one_letter_code
_entity_poly.pdbx_strand_id
1 'polypeptide(L)'
;MKKFHGQTYQQAINSLPDENARYQFEMRHSAAKTINDMASFKAWPFFKTFEFETLMEDTSFVSFTQLFSHLGLEGKEVIWALESVYQHSIFGELQRDSSTHIQSDGKTVYGIDWNSETIQLFSELFAEATQTLGFSCPDFVKEKSSE
;
A
#
# COMPACT_ATOMS: atom_id res chain seq x y z
N MET A 1 24.63 -6.81 -6.80
CA MET A 1 23.96 -5.58 -6.29
C MET A 1 23.97 -4.54 -7.39
N LYS A 2 22.82 -3.99 -7.79
CA LYS A 2 22.74 -2.89 -8.77
C LYS A 2 23.41 -1.67 -8.15
N LYS A 3 24.44 -1.13 -8.79
CA LYS A 3 25.15 0.08 -8.35
C LYS A 3 24.71 1.25 -9.22
N PHE A 4 24.46 2.41 -8.61
CA PHE A 4 24.09 3.65 -9.28
C PHE A 4 25.28 4.60 -9.20
N HIS A 5 25.99 4.81 -10.31
CA HIS A 5 27.22 5.62 -10.32
C HIS A 5 28.24 5.22 -9.23
N GLY A 6 28.34 3.92 -8.94
CA GLY A 6 29.22 3.39 -7.89
C GLY A 6 28.61 3.36 -6.48
N GLN A 7 27.47 3.99 -6.26
CA GLN A 7 26.73 4.00 -4.99
C GLN A 7 25.79 2.80 -4.86
N THR A 8 25.46 2.43 -3.62
CA THR A 8 24.35 1.51 -3.34
C THR A 8 23.01 2.20 -3.59
N TYR A 9 21.92 1.43 -3.69
CA TYR A 9 20.56 1.98 -3.81
C TYR A 9 20.24 2.99 -2.70
N GLN A 10 20.54 2.62 -1.45
CA GLN A 10 20.31 3.49 -0.29
C GLN A 10 21.15 4.78 -0.34
N GLN A 11 22.40 4.70 -0.80
CA GLN A 11 23.24 5.87 -0.96
C GLN A 11 22.72 6.79 -2.07
N ALA A 12 22.28 6.20 -3.19
CA ALA A 12 21.73 6.95 -4.30
C ALA A 12 20.46 7.71 -3.90
N ILE A 13 19.48 7.04 -3.28
CA ILE A 13 18.24 7.70 -2.85
C ILE A 13 18.48 8.75 -1.76
N ASN A 14 19.37 8.50 -0.81
CA ASN A 14 19.69 9.45 0.25
C ASN A 14 20.46 10.68 -0.26
N SER A 15 21.09 10.59 -1.45
CA SER A 15 21.79 11.71 -2.06
C SER A 15 20.89 12.69 -2.82
N LEU A 16 19.60 12.34 -2.98
CA LEU A 16 18.64 13.15 -3.72
C LEU A 16 18.20 14.39 -2.92
N PRO A 17 17.94 15.52 -3.60
CA PRO A 17 17.79 16.83 -2.97
C PRO A 17 16.52 16.98 -2.12
N ASP A 18 15.44 16.26 -2.47
CA ASP A 18 14.13 16.37 -1.84
C ASP A 18 13.31 15.09 -1.98
N GLU A 19 12.15 15.03 -1.31
CA GLU A 19 11.24 13.87 -1.33
C GLU A 19 10.67 13.59 -2.72
N ASN A 20 10.36 14.62 -3.52
CA ASN A 20 9.85 14.42 -4.88
C ASN A 20 10.89 13.76 -5.77
N ALA A 21 12.15 14.17 -5.68
CA ALA A 21 13.26 13.51 -6.36
C ALA A 21 13.40 12.04 -5.92
N ARG A 22 13.22 11.74 -4.63
CA ARG A 22 13.21 10.36 -4.11
C ARG A 22 12.06 9.54 -4.67
N TYR A 23 10.84 10.09 -4.70
CA TYR A 23 9.68 9.42 -5.31
C TYR A 23 9.92 9.13 -6.79
N GLN A 24 10.37 10.11 -7.57
CA GLN A 24 10.67 9.92 -8.99
C GLN A 24 11.78 8.87 -9.21
N PHE A 25 12.78 8.81 -8.32
CA PHE A 25 13.79 7.77 -8.36
C PHE A 25 13.18 6.39 -8.06
N GLU A 26 12.41 6.23 -7.00
CA GLU A 26 11.71 4.98 -6.66
C GLU A 26 10.82 4.50 -7.82
N MET A 27 10.03 5.40 -8.41
CA MET A 27 9.15 5.13 -9.56
C MET A 27 9.91 4.56 -10.75
N ARG A 28 11.16 4.95 -10.98
CA ARG A 28 11.98 4.41 -12.09
C ARG A 28 12.71 3.12 -11.74
N HIS A 29 12.61 2.65 -10.49
CA HIS A 29 13.39 1.53 -9.98
C HIS A 29 12.55 0.50 -9.21
N SER A 30 12.67 0.46 -7.89
CA SER A 30 12.01 -0.51 -7.00
C SER A 30 10.49 -0.48 -7.16
N ALA A 31 9.87 0.71 -7.10
CA ALA A 31 8.43 0.86 -7.17
C ALA A 31 7.90 0.42 -8.53
N ALA A 32 8.61 0.75 -9.63
CA ALA A 32 8.25 0.24 -10.95
C ALA A 32 8.20 -1.28 -11.01
N LYS A 33 9.20 -1.95 -10.43
CA LYS A 33 9.20 -3.42 -10.40
C LYS A 33 7.98 -3.93 -9.62
N THR A 34 7.75 -3.41 -8.42
CA THR A 34 6.65 -3.87 -7.54
C THR A 34 5.28 -3.64 -8.18
N ILE A 35 5.01 -2.45 -8.71
CA ILE A 35 3.71 -2.12 -9.32
C ILE A 35 3.44 -3.01 -10.54
N ASN A 36 4.44 -3.24 -11.39
CA ASN A 36 4.29 -4.12 -12.55
C ASN A 36 4.15 -5.60 -12.16
N ASP A 37 4.85 -6.05 -11.12
CA ASP A 37 4.68 -7.40 -10.58
C ASP A 37 3.26 -7.60 -10.04
N MET A 38 2.70 -6.60 -9.34
CA MET A 38 1.30 -6.62 -8.88
C MET A 38 0.32 -6.65 -10.05
N ALA A 39 0.49 -5.77 -11.05
CA ALA A 39 -0.41 -5.69 -12.20
C ALA A 39 -0.35 -6.95 -13.08
N SER A 40 0.79 -7.62 -13.14
CA SER A 40 0.97 -8.86 -13.90
C SER A 40 0.66 -10.12 -13.10
N PHE A 41 0.30 -9.99 -11.82
CA PHE A 41 0.01 -11.12 -10.94
C PHE A 41 -1.23 -11.89 -11.42
N LYS A 42 -1.06 -13.18 -11.69
CA LYS A 42 -2.15 -14.06 -12.11
C LYS A 42 -2.71 -14.81 -10.91
N ALA A 43 -3.84 -14.36 -10.40
CA ALA A 43 -4.52 -15.01 -9.31
C ALA A 43 -5.03 -16.42 -9.70
N TRP A 44 -4.79 -17.40 -8.84
CA TRP A 44 -5.39 -18.72 -8.88
C TRP A 44 -6.67 -18.72 -8.03
N PRO A 45 -7.60 -19.66 -8.24
CA PRO A 45 -8.91 -19.66 -7.57
C PRO A 45 -8.88 -19.70 -6.04
N PHE A 46 -7.77 -20.14 -5.44
CA PHE A 46 -7.60 -20.20 -3.98
C PHE A 46 -6.94 -18.95 -3.38
N PHE A 47 -6.61 -17.93 -4.18
CA PHE A 47 -6.21 -16.65 -3.62
C PHE A 47 -7.43 -15.81 -3.27
N LYS A 48 -7.30 -15.03 -2.20
CA LYS A 48 -8.26 -14.02 -1.80
C LYS A 48 -7.52 -12.69 -1.71
N THR A 49 -8.02 -11.70 -2.42
CA THR A 49 -7.46 -10.33 -2.43
C THR A 49 -8.24 -9.47 -1.46
N PHE A 50 -7.52 -8.64 -0.71
CA PHE A 50 -8.07 -7.60 0.16
C PHE A 50 -7.31 -6.30 -0.11
N GLU A 51 -8.04 -5.19 -0.08
CA GLU A 51 -7.48 -3.84 -0.16
C GLU A 51 -7.18 -3.33 1.24
N PHE A 52 -6.02 -2.72 1.42
CA PHE A 52 -5.57 -2.27 2.75
C PHE A 52 -6.51 -1.21 3.32
N GLU A 53 -6.96 -0.29 2.47
CA GLU A 53 -7.89 0.79 2.78
C GLU A 53 -9.23 0.22 3.28
N THR A 54 -9.73 -0.83 2.63
CA THR A 54 -10.94 -1.54 3.07
C THR A 54 -10.74 -2.18 4.45
N LEU A 55 -9.58 -2.80 4.71
CA LEU A 55 -9.28 -3.40 6.00
C LEU A 55 -9.17 -2.36 7.12
N MET A 56 -8.66 -1.16 6.80
CA MET A 56 -8.55 -0.05 7.75
C MET A 56 -9.91 0.50 8.18
N GLU A 57 -10.92 0.45 7.31
CA GLU A 57 -12.29 0.92 7.58
C GLU A 57 -13.20 -0.18 8.17
N ASP A 58 -12.78 -1.45 8.10
CA ASP A 58 -13.55 -2.61 8.55
C ASP A 58 -13.54 -2.77 10.09
N THR A 59 -14.29 -1.90 10.75
CA THR A 59 -14.50 -1.92 12.20
C THR A 59 -15.28 -3.15 12.71
N SER A 60 -15.94 -3.88 11.81
CA SER A 60 -16.77 -5.04 12.18
C SER A 60 -16.11 -6.38 11.87
N PHE A 61 -14.84 -6.37 11.42
CA PHE A 61 -14.05 -7.55 11.04
C PHE A 61 -14.74 -8.46 10.02
N VAL A 62 -15.56 -7.90 9.12
CA VAL A 62 -16.25 -8.67 8.07
C VAL A 62 -15.24 -9.30 7.11
N SER A 63 -14.23 -8.54 6.71
CA SER A 63 -13.14 -8.97 5.82
C SER A 63 -12.31 -10.07 6.46
N PHE A 64 -12.01 -9.96 7.76
CA PHE A 64 -11.30 -10.99 8.50
C PHE A 64 -12.14 -12.27 8.65
N THR A 65 -13.46 -12.14 8.87
CA THR A 65 -14.37 -13.29 8.89
C THR A 65 -14.34 -14.02 7.54
N GLN A 66 -14.37 -13.28 6.43
CA GLN A 66 -14.25 -13.86 5.09
C GLN A 66 -12.88 -14.49 4.85
N LEU A 67 -11.80 -13.87 5.32
CA LEU A 67 -10.44 -14.41 5.24
C LEU A 67 -10.34 -15.76 5.97
N PHE A 68 -10.80 -15.84 7.21
CA PHE A 68 -10.73 -17.08 7.99
C PHE A 68 -11.60 -18.18 7.39
N SER A 69 -12.80 -17.84 6.92
CA SER A 69 -13.64 -18.79 6.20
C SER A 69 -12.97 -19.30 4.92
N HIS A 70 -12.30 -18.41 4.17
CA HIS A 70 -11.52 -18.77 2.98
C HIS A 70 -10.33 -19.68 3.31
N LEU A 71 -9.73 -19.53 4.49
CA LEU A 71 -8.68 -20.41 5.00
C LEU A 71 -9.21 -21.75 5.57
N GLY A 72 -10.53 -21.95 5.58
CA GLY A 72 -11.18 -23.19 6.03
C GLY A 72 -11.46 -23.25 7.53
N LEU A 73 -11.40 -22.13 8.25
CA LEU A 73 -11.83 -22.08 9.65
C LEU A 73 -13.35 -22.05 9.73
N GLU A 74 -13.93 -22.76 10.69
CA GLU A 74 -15.38 -22.85 10.85
C GLU A 74 -15.85 -22.64 12.30
N GLY A 75 -17.09 -22.17 12.45
CA GLY A 75 -17.76 -22.06 13.75
C GLY A 75 -16.95 -21.30 14.80
N LYS A 76 -16.54 -22.01 15.87
CA LYS A 76 -15.78 -21.40 16.98
C LYS A 76 -14.36 -20.99 16.61
N GLU A 77 -13.76 -21.63 15.62
CA GLU A 77 -12.40 -21.31 15.19
C GLU A 77 -12.32 -19.89 14.61
N VAL A 78 -13.33 -19.50 13.84
CA VAL A 78 -13.45 -18.14 13.32
C VAL A 78 -13.56 -17.13 14.47
N ILE A 79 -14.34 -17.44 15.51
CA ILE A 79 -14.51 -16.55 16.67
C ILE A 79 -13.17 -16.36 17.39
N TRP A 80 -12.42 -17.43 17.63
CA TRP A 80 -11.11 -17.34 18.28
C TRP A 80 -10.07 -16.61 17.43
N ALA A 81 -10.09 -16.82 16.11
CA ALA A 81 -9.21 -16.11 15.20
C ALA A 81 -9.53 -14.60 15.17
N LEU A 82 -10.81 -14.23 15.17
CA LEU A 82 -11.24 -12.83 15.26
C LEU A 82 -10.83 -12.18 16.58
N GLU A 83 -10.99 -12.88 17.71
CA GLU A 83 -10.52 -12.40 19.01
C GLU A 83 -9.01 -12.13 18.98
N SER A 84 -8.24 -13.05 18.39
CA SER A 84 -6.79 -12.87 18.24
C SER A 84 -6.44 -11.67 17.34
N VAL A 85 -7.19 -11.42 16.27
CA VAL A 85 -6.98 -10.23 15.41
C VAL A 85 -7.28 -8.98 16.20
N TYR A 86 -8.38 -8.96 16.95
CA TYR A 86 -8.75 -7.81 17.76
C TYR A 86 -7.67 -7.48 18.80
N GLN A 87 -7.17 -8.48 19.53
CA GLN A 87 -6.19 -8.28 20.60
C GLN A 87 -4.77 -7.92 20.11
N HIS A 88 -4.39 -8.36 18.91
CA HIS A 88 -2.99 -8.35 18.48
C HIS A 88 -2.70 -7.66 17.15
N SER A 89 -3.70 -7.08 16.49
CA SER A 89 -3.50 -6.37 15.23
C SER A 89 -3.78 -4.88 15.37
N ILE A 90 -3.19 -4.10 14.45
CA ILE A 90 -3.39 -2.65 14.31
C ILE A 90 -4.83 -2.26 13.93
N PHE A 91 -5.65 -3.25 13.57
CA PHE A 91 -7.06 -3.11 13.21
C PHE A 91 -7.98 -3.28 14.44
N GLY A 92 -7.44 -3.72 15.59
CA GLY A 92 -8.16 -3.90 16.85
C GLY A 92 -7.63 -2.99 17.96
N GLU A 93 -7.40 -3.55 19.14
CA GLU A 93 -7.01 -2.80 20.35
C GLU A 93 -5.50 -2.55 20.49
N LEU A 94 -4.68 -3.10 19.58
CA LEU A 94 -3.24 -2.88 19.63
C LEU A 94 -2.92 -1.40 19.44
N GLN A 95 -2.30 -0.81 20.47
CA GLN A 95 -1.89 0.59 20.46
C GLN A 95 -0.80 0.81 19.40
N ARG A 96 -1.07 1.70 18.43
CA ARG A 96 -0.16 2.01 17.31
C ARG A 96 1.21 2.54 17.78
N ASP A 97 1.23 3.22 18.92
CA ASP A 97 2.44 3.81 19.52
C ASP A 97 3.47 2.78 20.03
N SER A 98 3.11 1.50 20.07
CA SER A 98 4.02 0.43 20.52
C SER A 98 5.02 -0.04 19.46
N SER A 99 4.93 0.44 18.21
CA SER A 99 5.81 -0.02 17.12
C SER A 99 6.45 1.13 16.33
N THR A 100 7.76 1.04 16.11
CA THR A 100 8.53 2.00 15.30
C THR A 100 8.30 1.88 13.79
N HIS A 101 7.53 0.87 13.36
CA HIS A 101 7.28 0.55 11.95
C HIS A 101 5.95 1.09 11.42
N ILE A 102 5.00 1.43 12.30
CA ILE A 102 3.73 2.05 11.89
C ILE A 102 3.97 3.56 11.77
N GLN A 103 4.07 4.05 10.54
CA GLN A 103 4.40 5.44 10.25
C GLN A 103 3.18 6.30 9.90
N SER A 104 2.01 5.69 9.64
CA SER A 104 0.78 6.39 9.31
C SER A 104 -0.45 5.78 9.97
N ASP A 105 -1.47 6.61 10.17
CA ASP A 105 -2.73 6.24 10.82
C ASP A 105 -3.78 5.66 9.85
N GLY A 106 -3.36 5.31 8.62
CA GLY A 106 -4.22 4.84 7.53
C GLY A 106 -4.95 5.96 6.77
N LYS A 107 -4.74 7.23 7.12
CA LYS A 107 -5.27 8.38 6.37
C LYS A 107 -4.24 9.06 5.49
N THR A 108 -3.01 8.55 5.45
CA THR A 108 -1.98 9.07 4.54
C THR A 108 -2.39 8.77 3.11
N VAL A 109 -2.84 9.82 2.42
CA VAL A 109 -3.14 9.78 1.01
C VAL A 109 -1.82 9.73 0.26
N TYR A 110 -1.55 8.60 -0.40
CA TYR A 110 -0.39 8.46 -1.27
C TYR A 110 -0.43 9.55 -2.35
N GLY A 111 0.67 10.30 -2.49
CA GLY A 111 0.78 11.38 -3.47
C GLY A 111 0.30 12.75 -3.01
N ILE A 112 -0.11 12.94 -1.75
CA ILE A 112 -0.58 14.25 -1.25
C ILE A 112 0.49 15.36 -1.35
N ASP A 113 1.77 15.00 -1.21
CA ASP A 113 2.91 15.94 -1.27
C ASP A 113 3.63 15.92 -2.63
N TRP A 114 3.05 15.28 -3.64
CA TRP A 114 3.65 15.23 -4.96
C TRP A 114 3.45 16.54 -5.72
N ASN A 115 4.54 16.99 -6.35
CA ASN A 115 4.46 18.08 -7.31
C ASN A 115 3.91 17.58 -8.65
N SER A 116 3.57 18.51 -9.53
CA SER A 116 2.98 18.20 -10.85
C SER A 116 3.87 17.30 -11.71
N GLU A 117 5.20 17.43 -11.61
CA GLU A 117 6.14 16.60 -12.36
C GLU A 117 6.11 15.14 -11.89
N THR A 118 6.03 14.91 -10.58
CA THR A 118 5.94 13.56 -9.99
C THR A 118 4.59 12.91 -10.33
N ILE A 119 3.50 13.67 -10.27
CA ILE A 119 2.17 13.18 -10.69
C ILE A 119 2.17 12.78 -12.17
N GLN A 120 2.74 13.63 -13.02
CA GLN A 120 2.86 13.37 -14.46
C GLN A 120 3.70 12.10 -14.69
N LEU A 121 4.86 11.99 -14.05
CA LEU A 121 5.72 10.82 -14.18
C LEU A 121 5.00 9.52 -13.76
N PHE A 122 4.29 9.56 -12.64
CA PHE A 122 3.52 8.41 -12.18
C PHE A 122 2.47 7.98 -13.21
N SER A 123 1.74 8.96 -13.76
CA SER A 123 0.71 8.73 -14.76
C SER A 123 1.30 8.13 -16.05
N GLU A 124 2.44 8.65 -16.50
CA GLU A 124 3.17 8.14 -17.66
C GLU A 124 3.67 6.70 -17.48
N LEU A 125 4.14 6.35 -16.27
CA LEU A 125 4.72 5.04 -15.99
C LEU A 125 3.68 3.97 -15.65
N PHE A 126 2.57 4.34 -15.01
CA PHE A 126 1.71 3.38 -14.32
C PHE A 126 0.22 3.45 -14.67
N ALA A 127 -0.23 4.27 -15.63
CA ALA A 127 -1.65 4.38 -15.99
C ALA A 127 -2.32 3.02 -16.31
N GLU A 128 -1.64 2.14 -17.05
CA GLU A 128 -2.19 0.81 -17.36
C GLU A 128 -2.19 -0.11 -16.13
N ALA A 129 -1.14 -0.05 -15.31
CA ALA A 129 -1.02 -0.85 -14.11
C ALA A 129 -2.07 -0.45 -13.06
N THR A 130 -2.32 0.84 -12.86
CA THR A 130 -3.34 1.33 -11.94
C THR A 130 -4.73 0.91 -12.39
N GLN A 131 -5.04 1.03 -13.68
CA GLN A 131 -6.30 0.54 -14.23
C GLN A 131 -6.47 -0.96 -14.02
N THR A 132 -5.43 -1.76 -14.27
CA THR A 132 -5.45 -3.22 -14.07
C THR A 132 -5.70 -3.60 -12.61
N LEU A 133 -5.15 -2.82 -11.69
CA LEU A 133 -5.30 -3.00 -10.24
C LEU A 133 -6.62 -2.44 -9.69
N GLY A 134 -7.46 -1.84 -10.54
CA GLY A 134 -8.77 -1.32 -10.14
C GLY A 134 -8.77 0.10 -9.56
N PHE A 135 -7.64 0.81 -9.61
CA PHE A 135 -7.53 2.21 -9.18
C PHE A 135 -7.81 3.16 -10.35
N SER A 136 -8.51 4.27 -10.08
CA SER A 136 -8.68 5.32 -11.09
C SER A 136 -7.63 6.43 -10.92
N CYS A 137 -7.05 6.87 -12.03
CA CYS A 137 -6.18 8.05 -12.05
C CYS A 137 -7.07 9.27 -12.36
N PRO A 138 -7.20 10.31 -11.50
CA PRO A 138 -6.35 10.66 -10.36
C PRO A 138 -7.15 10.64 -9.02
N ASP A 139 -7.56 9.48 -8.50
CA ASP A 139 -8.12 9.43 -7.13
C ASP A 139 -7.10 9.92 -6.07
N PHE A 140 -5.82 9.99 -6.43
CA PHE A 140 -4.69 10.45 -5.62
C PHE A 140 -4.58 11.98 -5.50
N VAL A 141 -5.32 12.75 -6.29
CA VAL A 141 -5.29 14.22 -6.28
C VAL A 141 -6.69 14.73 -5.98
N LYS A 142 -7.17 14.56 -4.75
CA LYS A 142 -8.20 15.47 -4.26
C LYS A 142 -7.56 16.85 -4.21
N GLU A 143 -7.91 17.68 -5.19
CA GLU A 143 -7.52 19.08 -5.26
C GLU A 143 -7.67 19.70 -3.87
N LYS A 144 -6.63 20.38 -3.38
CA LYS A 144 -6.79 21.37 -2.31
C LYS A 144 -7.79 22.40 -2.85
N SER A 145 -9.06 22.24 -2.49
CA SER A 145 -10.03 23.32 -2.56
C SER A 145 -9.54 24.39 -1.59
N SER A 146 -8.92 25.42 -2.15
CA SER A 146 -8.53 26.65 -1.45
C SER A 146 -9.78 27.25 -0.81
N GLU A 147 -9.82 27.29 0.53
CA GLU A 147 -10.58 28.28 1.29
C GLU A 147 -9.77 29.58 1.41
#